data_AF-A0A0G1VJE1-F1
#
_entry.id   AF-A0A0G1VJE1-F1
#
_cell.length_a   1.000
_cell.length_b   1.000
_cell.length_c   1.000
_cell.angle_alpha   90.00
_cell.angle_beta   90.00
_cell.angle_gamma   90.00
#
_symmetry.space_group_name_H-M   'P 1'
#
loop_
_entity.id
_entity.type
_entity.pdbx_description
1 polymer ?
#
loop_
_entity_poly.entity_id
_entity_poly.type
_entity_poly.pdbx_seq_one_letter_code
_entity_poly.pdbx_strand_id
1 'polypeptide(L)'
;MTSLEPRSLKDILDAMSSKDAKDVDLITRSYEFSREAHKEQKRYSGASYFTHPAEVGYLLADAGMDSKAIAAGLLHDTIEDAGVRPKDIEEQFGGEVFLLVEGVTKLGALRYRGLERHTESLRKLFAATARDIRVLIIKLMDRLHNARTLEYVPREDKRQRIALETLEIYAPIADRLGMSVAKQELEDAAFPHAYPKEHEKTRALLKERKRENESRLEKVEKVLKREFAEAELRNFRTETRVKGIYSLFRKLERKDWDITKIYDILALRVIFPSLSDCYTGLGIIHSHWRPVPGKIKDYIAFPKPNGYQSIHTTVYTGDGGALEMQLRTEDMHRDALYGIASHLTYKEETQRSTKEGKRGGLEWVRQFFPLLGRGATAKELASTDAKGVICSDTPTEAGDVPGWIKELALATTSKESKEYINTLKTDFFSHRVFVFTPKGDVIDLPTDAIPIDFAYAVHSDLGNKMSGARVNGKLVAIDTPLHNGDMVEIITKPAGRPSRKWHDMAKTNMAKKHIRVALSAQERKKS
;
A
#
# COMPACT_ATOMS: atom_id res chain seq x y z
N MET A 1 15.76 18.09 -4.03
CA MET A 1 16.46 18.44 -5.28
C MET A 1 16.73 17.14 -5.98
N THR A 2 15.95 16.82 -7.01
CA THR A 2 16.18 15.63 -7.84
C THR A 2 17.44 15.90 -8.65
N SER A 3 18.47 15.07 -8.50
CA SER A 3 19.71 15.23 -9.28
C SER A 3 19.38 15.12 -10.76
N LEU A 4 19.92 16.02 -11.58
CA LEU A 4 19.86 15.92 -13.04
C LEU A 4 20.87 14.92 -13.59
N GLU A 5 21.77 14.43 -12.74
CA GLU A 5 22.74 13.39 -13.08
C GLU A 5 22.16 12.00 -12.82
N PRO A 6 22.41 11.03 -13.72
CA PRO A 6 21.97 9.66 -13.52
C PRO A 6 22.67 9.06 -12.31
N ARG A 7 21.94 8.23 -11.55
CA ARG A 7 22.56 7.40 -10.51
C ARG A 7 23.68 6.56 -11.10
N SER A 8 24.80 6.50 -10.38
CA SER A 8 25.92 5.69 -10.82
C SER A 8 25.59 4.21 -10.66
N LEU A 9 26.21 3.36 -11.48
CA LEU A 9 26.11 1.90 -11.30
C LEU A 9 26.54 1.51 -9.87
N LYS A 10 27.56 2.18 -9.33
CA LYS A 10 28.03 1.96 -7.97
C LYS A 10 26.93 2.21 -6.93
N ASP A 11 26.15 3.28 -7.05
CA ASP A 11 25.07 3.58 -6.09
C ASP A 11 24.01 2.47 -6.08
N ILE A 12 23.67 1.94 -7.26
CA ILE A 12 22.71 0.85 -7.41
C ILE A 12 23.30 -0.43 -6.81
N LEU A 13 24.53 -0.78 -7.18
CA LEU A 13 25.21 -1.96 -6.66
C LEU A 13 25.40 -1.89 -5.16
N ASP A 14 25.68 -0.73 -4.57
CA ASP A 14 25.82 -0.52 -3.12
C ASP A 14 24.48 -0.71 -2.39
N ALA A 15 23.37 -0.26 -2.99
CA ALA A 15 22.02 -0.41 -2.44
C ALA A 15 21.45 -1.84 -2.53
N MET A 16 21.96 -2.69 -3.43
CA MET A 16 21.49 -4.08 -3.57
C MET A 16 21.68 -4.90 -2.29
N SER A 17 20.69 -5.73 -1.97
CA SER A 17 20.75 -6.73 -0.89
C SER A 17 21.72 -7.87 -1.20
N SER A 18 21.59 -8.50 -2.39
CA SER A 18 22.51 -9.52 -2.87
C SER A 18 23.76 -8.91 -3.49
N LYS A 19 24.94 -9.49 -3.18
CA LYS A 19 26.23 -9.13 -3.78
C LYS A 19 26.83 -10.30 -4.59
N ASP A 20 26.01 -11.26 -4.98
CA ASP A 20 26.46 -12.39 -5.79
C ASP A 20 27.00 -11.90 -7.15
N ALA A 21 28.10 -12.49 -7.62
CA ALA A 21 28.72 -12.10 -8.88
C ALA A 21 27.77 -12.19 -10.09
N LYS A 22 26.82 -13.13 -10.08
CA LYS A 22 25.81 -13.27 -11.14
C LYS A 22 24.79 -12.13 -11.12
N ASP A 23 24.39 -11.70 -9.93
CA ASP A 23 23.44 -10.59 -9.78
C ASP A 23 24.11 -9.27 -10.16
N VAL A 24 25.35 -9.05 -9.72
CA VAL A 24 26.15 -7.90 -10.10
C VAL A 24 26.38 -7.83 -11.62
N ASP A 25 26.68 -8.96 -12.27
CA ASP A 25 26.80 -9.04 -13.73
C ASP A 25 25.49 -8.67 -14.43
N LEU A 26 24.37 -9.25 -13.98
CA LEU A 26 23.04 -8.96 -14.54
C LEU A 26 22.73 -7.46 -14.48
N ILE A 27 22.93 -6.82 -13.32
CA ILE A 27 22.66 -5.38 -13.15
C ILE A 27 23.61 -4.53 -14.00
N THR A 28 24.90 -4.87 -14.03
CA THR A 28 25.88 -4.17 -14.86
C THR A 28 25.47 -4.19 -16.33
N ARG A 29 25.14 -5.38 -16.87
CA ARG A 29 24.72 -5.53 -18.26
C ARG A 29 23.41 -4.78 -18.54
N SER A 30 22.43 -4.83 -17.64
CA SER A 30 21.17 -4.10 -17.81
C SER A 30 21.36 -2.58 -17.76
N TYR A 31 22.25 -2.09 -16.90
CA TYR A 31 22.58 -0.66 -16.79
C TYR A 31 23.22 -0.14 -18.08
N GLU A 32 24.23 -0.84 -18.59
CA GLU A 32 24.94 -0.46 -19.81
C GLU A 32 24.03 -0.53 -21.04
N PHE A 33 23.22 -1.59 -21.13
CA PHE A 33 22.25 -1.75 -22.21
C PHE A 33 21.23 -0.62 -22.23
N SER A 34 20.64 -0.30 -21.07
CA SER A 34 19.68 0.80 -20.94
C SER A 34 20.30 2.15 -21.28
N ARG A 35 21.55 2.38 -20.85
CA ARG A 35 22.31 3.60 -21.17
C ARG A 35 22.51 3.78 -22.66
N GLU A 36 22.88 2.73 -23.38
CA GLU A 36 23.07 2.80 -24.84
C GLU A 36 21.71 2.94 -25.56
N ALA A 37 20.69 2.20 -25.15
CA ALA A 37 19.35 2.26 -25.75
C ALA A 37 18.75 3.68 -25.68
N HIS A 38 18.99 4.41 -24.58
CA HIS A 38 18.44 5.75 -24.36
C HIS A 38 19.44 6.89 -24.65
N LYS A 39 20.58 6.61 -25.31
CA LYS A 39 21.69 7.56 -25.52
C LYS A 39 21.29 8.86 -26.23
N GLU A 40 20.47 8.73 -27.27
CA GLU A 40 20.02 9.88 -28.09
C GLU A 40 18.75 10.55 -27.54
N GLN A 41 18.19 10.03 -26.43
CA GLN A 41 16.93 10.49 -25.87
C GLN A 41 17.14 11.50 -24.74
N LYS A 42 16.26 12.50 -24.67
CA LYS A 42 16.28 13.55 -23.64
C LYS A 42 14.95 13.64 -22.91
N ARG A 43 15.02 13.93 -21.62
CA ARG A 43 13.84 14.27 -20.79
C ARG A 43 13.37 15.69 -21.06
N TYR A 44 12.19 16.03 -20.56
CA TYR A 44 11.69 17.41 -20.59
C TYR A 44 12.59 18.40 -19.83
N SER A 45 13.37 17.94 -18.86
CA SER A 45 14.39 18.74 -18.17
C SER A 45 15.62 19.06 -19.03
N GLY A 46 15.77 18.42 -20.20
CA GLY A 46 16.96 18.50 -21.03
C GLY A 46 18.05 17.48 -20.67
N ALA A 47 17.94 16.80 -19.53
CA ALA A 47 18.86 15.74 -19.12
C ALA A 47 18.71 14.47 -19.98
N SER A 48 19.73 13.59 -19.96
CA SER A 48 19.66 12.28 -20.62
C SER A 48 18.46 11.48 -20.12
N TYR A 49 17.74 10.79 -21.03
CA TYR A 49 16.59 9.97 -20.64
C TYR A 49 16.96 8.87 -19.66
N PHE A 50 18.18 8.33 -19.80
CA PHE A 50 18.76 7.29 -18.94
C PHE A 50 18.77 7.64 -17.44
N THR A 51 18.72 8.93 -17.08
CA THR A 51 18.55 9.37 -15.68
C THR A 51 17.38 8.67 -14.98
N HIS A 52 16.28 8.42 -15.69
CA HIS A 52 15.12 7.77 -15.11
C HIS A 52 15.24 6.27 -14.92
N PRO A 53 15.58 5.47 -15.95
CA PRO A 53 15.85 4.05 -15.72
C PRO A 53 16.88 3.82 -14.61
N ALA A 54 17.94 4.63 -14.55
CA ALA A 54 18.94 4.55 -13.49
C ALA A 54 18.36 4.85 -12.09
N GLU A 55 17.55 5.90 -11.94
CA GLU A 55 16.89 6.20 -10.66
C GLU A 55 15.84 5.15 -10.28
N VAL A 56 15.09 4.59 -11.24
CA VAL A 56 14.14 3.49 -10.98
C VAL A 56 14.88 2.23 -10.52
N GLY A 57 16.00 1.90 -11.16
CA GLY A 57 16.87 0.80 -10.72
C GLY A 57 17.39 1.01 -9.30
N TYR A 58 17.83 2.23 -8.97
CA TYR A 58 18.24 2.58 -7.60
C TYR A 58 17.10 2.44 -6.59
N LEU A 59 15.91 2.97 -6.89
CA LEU A 59 14.75 2.88 -6.00
C LEU A 59 14.32 1.44 -5.72
N LEU A 60 14.44 0.56 -6.73
CA LEU A 60 14.16 -0.87 -6.56
C LEU A 60 15.24 -1.56 -5.71
N ALA A 61 16.51 -1.21 -5.92
CA ALA A 61 17.61 -1.73 -5.11
C ALA A 61 17.49 -1.29 -3.65
N ASP A 62 17.23 0.00 -3.41
CA ASP A 62 16.97 0.57 -2.08
C ASP A 62 15.76 -0.09 -1.41
N ALA A 63 14.74 -0.45 -2.20
CA ALA A 63 13.59 -1.21 -1.73
C ALA A 63 13.87 -2.68 -1.41
N GLY A 64 15.11 -3.15 -1.59
CA GLY A 64 15.54 -4.51 -1.31
C GLY A 64 15.08 -5.54 -2.33
N MET A 65 14.65 -5.12 -3.52
CA MET A 65 14.14 -6.00 -4.57
C MET A 65 15.22 -6.94 -5.11
N ASP A 66 14.80 -8.09 -5.66
CA ASP A 66 15.69 -9.04 -6.31
C ASP A 66 16.36 -8.47 -7.57
N SER A 67 17.48 -9.07 -7.98
CA SER A 67 18.28 -8.62 -9.12
C SER A 67 17.50 -8.58 -10.43
N LYS A 68 16.51 -9.45 -10.62
CA LYS A 68 15.71 -9.49 -11.85
C LYS A 68 14.69 -8.36 -11.88
N ALA A 69 14.09 -8.01 -10.74
CA ALA A 69 13.24 -6.83 -10.62
C ALA A 69 14.02 -5.53 -10.86
N ILE A 70 15.23 -5.41 -10.29
CA ILE A 70 16.10 -4.25 -10.52
C ILE A 70 16.49 -4.16 -12.00
N ALA A 71 16.90 -5.27 -12.62
CA ALA A 71 17.20 -5.34 -14.05
C ALA A 71 16.00 -4.93 -14.91
N ALA A 72 14.80 -5.44 -14.59
CA ALA A 72 13.57 -5.06 -15.29
C ALA A 72 13.25 -3.57 -15.13
N GLY A 73 13.51 -2.97 -13.95
CA GLY A 73 13.38 -1.54 -13.73
C GLY A 73 14.36 -0.70 -14.56
N LEU A 74 15.61 -1.16 -14.74
CA LEU A 74 16.57 -0.51 -15.64
C LEU A 74 16.14 -0.60 -17.12
N LEU A 75 15.39 -1.64 -17.48
CA LEU A 75 15.00 -1.93 -18.87
C LEU A 75 13.56 -1.52 -19.22
N HIS A 76 12.76 -1.03 -18.27
CA HIS A 76 11.29 -0.97 -18.43
C HIS A 76 10.79 -0.10 -19.60
N ASP A 77 11.51 0.98 -19.94
CA ASP A 77 11.18 1.88 -21.04
C ASP A 77 11.90 1.56 -22.36
N THR A 78 12.76 0.53 -22.38
CA THR A 78 13.59 0.23 -23.57
C THR A 78 12.74 -0.26 -24.76
N ILE A 79 11.65 -0.98 -24.50
CA ILE A 79 10.74 -1.44 -25.56
C ILE A 79 9.88 -0.28 -26.10
N GLU A 80 9.31 0.55 -25.21
CA GLU A 80 8.37 1.61 -25.62
C GLU A 80 9.07 2.81 -26.24
N ASP A 81 10.13 3.29 -25.60
CA ASP A 81 10.73 4.59 -25.94
C ASP A 81 12.03 4.43 -26.73
N ALA A 82 12.78 3.35 -26.55
CA ALA A 82 14.03 3.09 -27.30
C ALA A 82 13.87 2.16 -28.50
N GLY A 83 12.70 1.57 -28.71
CA GLY A 83 12.43 0.70 -29.88
C GLY A 83 13.22 -0.62 -29.86
N VAL A 84 13.70 -1.05 -28.69
CA VAL A 84 14.36 -2.35 -28.52
C VAL A 84 13.36 -3.48 -28.78
N ARG A 85 13.78 -4.53 -29.48
CA ARG A 85 12.88 -5.65 -29.78
C ARG A 85 12.69 -6.51 -28.53
N PRO A 86 11.46 -6.95 -28.23
CA PRO A 86 11.16 -7.86 -27.11
C PRO A 86 12.11 -9.09 -27.03
N LYS A 87 12.42 -9.67 -28.19
CA LYS A 87 13.30 -10.84 -28.31
C LYS A 87 14.74 -10.56 -27.85
N ASP A 88 15.24 -9.34 -28.07
CA ASP A 88 16.60 -8.96 -27.67
C ASP A 88 16.73 -8.94 -26.14
N ILE A 89 15.65 -8.56 -25.43
CA ILE A 89 15.61 -8.58 -23.96
C ILE A 89 15.56 -10.02 -23.45
N GLU A 90 14.73 -10.87 -24.04
CA GLU A 90 14.61 -12.28 -23.66
C GLU A 90 15.93 -13.04 -23.86
N GLU A 91 16.61 -12.83 -25.00
CA GLU A 91 17.88 -13.49 -25.31
C GLU A 91 19.03 -13.04 -24.40
N GLN A 92 19.10 -11.75 -24.04
CA GLN A 92 20.22 -11.20 -23.27
C GLN A 92 20.02 -11.29 -21.75
N PHE A 93 18.79 -11.18 -21.26
CA PHE A 93 18.48 -11.07 -19.83
C PHE A 93 17.61 -12.21 -19.29
N GLY A 94 17.12 -13.08 -20.17
CA GLY A 94 16.34 -14.26 -19.82
C GLY A 94 14.82 -14.00 -19.75
N GLY A 95 14.05 -15.10 -19.79
CA GLY A 95 12.59 -15.06 -19.88
C GLY A 95 11.90 -14.35 -18.71
N GLU A 96 12.45 -14.45 -17.49
CA GLU A 96 11.84 -13.82 -16.31
C GLU A 96 11.95 -12.29 -16.34
N VAL A 97 13.14 -11.74 -16.66
CA VAL A 97 13.33 -10.29 -16.83
C VAL A 97 12.47 -9.78 -17.98
N PHE A 98 12.41 -10.53 -19.08
CA PHE A 98 11.53 -10.21 -20.20
C PHE A 98 10.06 -10.13 -19.79
N LEU A 99 9.54 -11.11 -19.05
CA LEU A 99 8.15 -11.11 -18.58
C LEU A 99 7.83 -9.90 -17.68
N LEU A 100 8.79 -9.49 -16.84
CA LEU A 100 8.64 -8.29 -16.00
C LEU A 100 8.61 -7.02 -16.84
N VAL A 101 9.56 -6.84 -17.75
CA VAL A 101 9.62 -5.67 -18.66
C VAL A 101 8.36 -5.60 -19.51
N GLU A 102 7.97 -6.70 -20.14
CA GLU A 102 6.76 -6.80 -20.95
C GLU A 102 5.50 -6.48 -20.13
N GLY A 103 5.45 -6.97 -18.89
CA GLY A 103 4.40 -6.68 -17.94
C GLY A 103 4.24 -5.19 -17.68
N VAL A 104 5.36 -4.47 -17.46
CA VAL A 104 5.37 -3.02 -17.22
C VAL A 104 5.01 -2.23 -18.49
N THR A 105 5.55 -2.62 -19.65
CA THR A 105 5.25 -2.01 -20.96
C THR A 105 3.77 -2.11 -21.33
N LYS A 106 3.11 -3.25 -21.04
CA LYS A 106 1.67 -3.39 -21.31
C LYS A 106 0.80 -2.39 -20.53
N LEU A 107 1.33 -1.77 -19.48
CA LEU A 107 0.68 -0.74 -18.67
C LEU A 107 0.87 0.67 -19.23
N GLY A 108 1.98 0.94 -19.94
CA GLY A 108 2.30 2.25 -20.51
C GLY A 108 1.57 2.56 -21.82
N ALA A 109 1.42 1.57 -22.69
CA ALA A 109 0.99 1.72 -24.08
C ALA A 109 -0.47 2.18 -24.35
N LEU A 110 -1.30 2.50 -23.34
CA LEU A 110 -2.72 2.79 -23.54
C LEU A 110 -3.06 4.28 -23.74
N ARG A 111 -3.38 4.63 -24.98
CA ARG A 111 -3.95 5.92 -25.39
C ARG A 111 -5.48 5.85 -25.50
N TYR A 112 -6.21 6.10 -24.41
CA TYR A 112 -7.66 6.37 -24.49
C TYR A 112 -8.02 7.73 -23.84
N ARG A 113 -9.12 8.33 -24.32
CA ARG A 113 -9.68 9.62 -23.87
C ARG A 113 -10.80 9.37 -22.84
N GLY A 114 -10.88 10.19 -21.79
CA GLY A 114 -12.00 10.20 -20.83
C GLY A 114 -11.91 9.24 -19.63
N LEU A 115 -12.99 9.15 -18.85
CA LEU A 115 -13.12 8.37 -17.60
C LEU A 115 -12.85 6.86 -17.78
N GLU A 116 -13.04 6.36 -19.00
CA GLU A 116 -12.76 4.97 -19.42
C GLU A 116 -11.27 4.63 -19.45
N ARG A 117 -10.39 5.63 -19.61
CA ARG A 117 -8.92 5.45 -19.58
C ARG A 117 -8.46 4.88 -18.24
N HIS A 118 -9.05 5.36 -17.14
CA HIS A 118 -8.64 5.01 -15.79
C HIS A 118 -9.05 3.60 -15.39
N THR A 119 -10.21 3.11 -15.87
CA THR A 119 -10.67 1.76 -15.54
C THR A 119 -9.85 0.71 -16.28
N GLU A 120 -9.59 0.92 -17.57
CA GLU A 120 -8.81 0.00 -18.39
C GLU A 120 -7.34 -0.07 -17.99
N SER A 121 -6.73 1.07 -17.63
CA SER A 121 -5.35 1.09 -17.10
C SER A 121 -5.23 0.29 -15.80
N LEU A 122 -6.23 0.40 -14.91
CA LEU A 122 -6.30 -0.42 -13.69
C LEU A 122 -6.53 -1.90 -13.99
N ARG A 123 -7.37 -2.25 -14.97
CA ARG A 123 -7.57 -3.66 -15.38
C ARG A 123 -6.24 -4.30 -15.75
N LYS A 124 -5.50 -3.65 -16.63
CA LYS A 124 -4.20 -4.17 -17.10
C LYS A 124 -3.18 -4.20 -15.99
N LEU A 125 -3.17 -3.18 -15.12
CA LEU A 125 -2.32 -3.15 -13.93
C LEU A 125 -2.54 -4.41 -13.10
N PHE A 126 -3.78 -4.69 -12.71
CA PHE A 126 -4.08 -5.87 -11.89
C PHE A 126 -3.88 -7.18 -12.64
N ALA A 127 -4.18 -7.25 -13.94
CA ALA A 127 -3.96 -8.46 -14.75
C ALA A 127 -2.46 -8.81 -14.88
N ALA A 128 -1.59 -7.82 -15.10
CA ALA A 128 -0.15 -8.02 -15.13
C ALA A 128 0.39 -8.38 -13.73
N THR A 129 -0.10 -7.69 -12.70
CA THR A 129 0.27 -7.94 -11.29
C THR A 129 -0.15 -9.32 -10.80
N ALA A 130 -1.26 -9.86 -11.31
CA ALA A 130 -1.75 -11.18 -10.92
C ALA A 130 -0.80 -12.32 -11.32
N ARG A 131 0.05 -12.09 -12.33
CA ARG A 131 1.11 -13.02 -12.72
C ARG A 131 2.35 -12.82 -11.85
N ASP A 132 2.72 -11.57 -11.63
CA ASP A 132 3.88 -11.22 -10.81
C ASP A 132 3.71 -9.84 -10.14
N ILE A 133 3.78 -9.82 -8.81
CA ILE A 133 3.64 -8.59 -8.01
C ILE A 133 4.77 -7.59 -8.25
N ARG A 134 5.95 -8.05 -8.70
CA ARG A 134 7.12 -7.21 -8.97
C ARG A 134 6.84 -6.21 -10.09
N VAL A 135 5.97 -6.55 -11.04
CA VAL A 135 5.50 -5.62 -12.09
C VAL A 135 4.85 -4.37 -11.50
N LEU A 136 4.03 -4.54 -10.46
CA LEU A 136 3.37 -3.42 -9.78
C LEU A 136 4.37 -2.56 -9.01
N ILE A 137 5.34 -3.21 -8.34
CA ILE A 137 6.38 -2.51 -7.59
C ILE A 137 7.26 -1.67 -8.53
N ILE A 138 7.69 -2.25 -9.66
CA ILE A 138 8.42 -1.52 -10.71
C ILE A 138 7.57 -0.33 -11.18
N LYS A 139 6.26 -0.52 -11.41
CA LYS A 139 5.39 0.58 -11.86
C LYS A 139 5.21 1.68 -10.81
N LEU A 140 5.20 1.33 -9.53
CA LEU A 140 5.16 2.32 -8.44
C LEU A 140 6.44 3.15 -8.38
N MET A 141 7.61 2.52 -8.56
CA MET A 141 8.90 3.23 -8.57
C MET A 141 9.09 4.09 -9.81
N ASP A 142 8.65 3.60 -10.98
CA ASP A 142 8.53 4.41 -12.20
C ASP A 142 7.65 5.66 -11.92
N ARG A 143 6.42 5.44 -11.40
CA ARG A 143 5.51 6.54 -11.11
C ARG A 143 6.08 7.53 -10.09
N LEU A 144 6.82 7.05 -9.10
CA LEU A 144 7.48 7.88 -8.10
C LEU A 144 8.52 8.81 -8.74
N HIS A 145 9.41 8.28 -9.56
CA HIS A 145 10.38 9.13 -10.25
C HIS A 145 9.70 10.14 -11.18
N ASN A 146 8.66 9.71 -11.90
CA ASN A 146 7.86 10.60 -12.74
C ASN A 146 7.18 11.71 -11.92
N ALA A 147 6.66 11.41 -10.72
CA ALA A 147 6.08 12.39 -9.81
C ALA A 147 7.14 13.40 -9.30
N ARG A 148 8.34 12.92 -8.95
CA ARG A 148 9.48 13.76 -8.50
C ARG A 148 10.02 14.70 -9.57
N THR A 149 9.76 14.43 -10.85
CA THR A 149 10.23 15.22 -12.00
C THR A 149 9.09 15.92 -12.75
N LEU A 150 7.91 16.01 -12.14
CA LEU A 150 6.73 16.61 -12.74
C LEU A 150 6.91 18.08 -13.09
N GLU A 151 7.73 18.82 -12.35
CA GLU A 151 7.94 20.26 -12.57
C GLU A 151 8.40 20.58 -13.99
N TYR A 152 9.20 19.69 -14.61
CA TYR A 152 9.74 19.84 -15.96
C TYR A 152 8.73 19.59 -17.07
N VAL A 153 7.56 18.99 -16.78
CA VAL A 153 6.55 18.73 -17.81
C VAL A 153 5.93 20.06 -18.25
N PRO A 154 6.03 20.46 -19.54
CA PRO A 154 5.66 21.82 -19.98
C PRO A 154 4.17 22.15 -19.82
N ARG A 155 3.34 21.11 -19.93
CA ARG A 155 1.88 21.22 -19.93
C ARG A 155 1.33 21.11 -18.51
N GLU A 156 0.75 22.20 -18.01
CA GLU A 156 0.18 22.26 -16.66
C GLU A 156 -0.99 21.28 -16.48
N ASP A 157 -1.87 21.16 -17.47
CA ASP A 157 -2.97 20.20 -17.48
C ASP A 157 -2.47 18.75 -17.40
N LYS A 158 -1.34 18.44 -18.06
CA LYS A 158 -0.68 17.14 -17.99
C LYS A 158 -0.06 16.92 -16.60
N ARG A 159 0.58 17.93 -16.00
CA ARG A 159 1.15 17.85 -14.64
C ARG A 159 0.08 17.55 -13.61
N GLN A 160 -0.98 18.36 -13.58
CA GLN A 160 -2.06 18.22 -12.60
C GLN A 160 -2.75 16.87 -12.73
N ARG A 161 -3.03 16.42 -13.96
CA ARG A 161 -3.63 15.09 -14.19
C ARG A 161 -2.75 13.94 -13.68
N ILE A 162 -1.44 13.98 -13.97
CA ILE A 162 -0.52 12.93 -13.48
C ILE A 162 -0.46 12.96 -11.95
N ALA A 163 -0.43 14.14 -11.35
CA ALA A 163 -0.41 14.31 -9.90
C ALA A 163 -1.70 13.78 -9.24
N LEU A 164 -2.88 14.10 -9.76
CA LEU A 164 -4.15 13.57 -9.28
C LEU A 164 -4.20 12.05 -9.43
N GLU A 165 -3.77 11.50 -10.57
CA GLU A 165 -3.68 10.05 -10.77
C GLU A 165 -2.75 9.40 -9.73
N THR A 166 -1.61 10.02 -9.43
CA THR A 166 -0.68 9.56 -8.39
C THR A 166 -1.35 9.50 -7.02
N LEU A 167 -2.10 10.54 -6.63
CA LEU A 167 -2.77 10.62 -5.33
C LEU A 167 -3.97 9.69 -5.21
N GLU A 168 -4.77 9.56 -6.26
CA GLU A 168 -6.02 8.80 -6.23
C GLU A 168 -5.82 7.31 -6.48
N ILE A 169 -4.72 6.92 -7.16
CA ILE A 169 -4.50 5.54 -7.59
C ILE A 169 -3.22 4.96 -6.98
N TYR A 170 -2.07 5.51 -7.34
CA TYR A 170 -0.78 4.86 -7.06
C TYR A 170 -0.42 4.92 -5.57
N ALA A 171 -0.65 6.05 -4.89
CA ALA A 171 -0.41 6.18 -3.46
C ALA A 171 -1.29 5.21 -2.62
N PRO A 172 -2.61 5.10 -2.85
CA PRO A 172 -3.44 4.08 -2.19
C PRO A 172 -3.01 2.65 -2.47
N ILE A 173 -2.54 2.35 -3.69
CA ILE A 173 -2.02 1.02 -4.01
C ILE A 173 -0.73 0.73 -3.23
N ALA A 174 0.21 1.68 -3.17
CA ALA A 174 1.42 1.55 -2.36
C ALA A 174 1.08 1.31 -0.88
N ASP A 175 0.09 2.01 -0.33
CA ASP A 175 -0.38 1.82 1.05
C ASP A 175 -0.88 0.39 1.31
N ARG A 176 -1.65 -0.16 0.37
CA ARG A 176 -2.21 -1.51 0.42
C ARG A 176 -1.14 -2.59 0.35
N LEU A 177 -0.03 -2.33 -0.34
CA LEU A 177 1.13 -3.21 -0.37
C LEU A 177 2.05 -3.06 0.85
N GLY A 178 1.71 -2.19 1.80
CA GLY A 178 2.55 -1.90 2.96
C GLY A 178 3.74 -0.99 2.66
N MET A 179 3.83 -0.46 1.44
CA MET A 179 4.93 0.40 0.97
C MET A 179 4.72 1.84 1.43
N SER A 180 4.78 2.06 2.75
CA SER A 180 4.37 3.34 3.35
C SER A 180 5.31 4.50 2.99
N VAL A 181 6.59 4.21 2.72
CA VAL A 181 7.56 5.21 2.22
C VAL A 181 7.21 5.61 0.81
N ALA A 182 7.07 4.64 -0.09
CA ALA A 182 6.69 4.90 -1.47
C ALA A 182 5.38 5.68 -1.55
N LYS A 183 4.38 5.31 -0.74
CA LYS A 183 3.13 6.08 -0.59
C LYS A 183 3.41 7.54 -0.23
N GLN A 184 4.13 7.78 0.87
CA GLN A 184 4.39 9.14 1.36
C GLN A 184 5.13 9.97 0.31
N GLU A 185 6.12 9.39 -0.36
CA GLU A 185 6.87 10.10 -1.39
C GLU A 185 6.05 10.37 -2.66
N LEU A 186 5.21 9.42 -3.08
CA LEU A 186 4.24 9.63 -4.16
C LEU A 186 3.27 10.77 -3.81
N GLU A 187 2.74 10.77 -2.58
CA GLU A 187 1.85 11.80 -2.08
C GLU A 187 2.51 13.18 -2.07
N ASP A 188 3.69 13.28 -1.47
CA ASP A 188 4.40 14.55 -1.28
C ASP A 188 4.95 15.10 -2.61
N ALA A 189 5.35 14.23 -3.55
CA ALA A 189 5.79 14.64 -4.89
C ALA A 189 4.60 15.11 -5.76
N ALA A 190 3.42 14.48 -5.63
CA ALA A 190 2.24 14.85 -6.40
C ALA A 190 1.52 16.09 -5.84
N PHE A 191 1.50 16.27 -4.52
CA PHE A 191 0.77 17.34 -3.85
C PHE A 191 0.98 18.76 -4.42
N PRO A 192 2.23 19.25 -4.65
CA PRO A 192 2.44 20.60 -5.18
C PRO A 192 1.83 20.82 -6.57
N HIS A 193 1.63 19.76 -7.35
CA HIS A 193 1.07 19.84 -8.69
C HIS A 193 -0.43 19.54 -8.74
N ALA A 194 -0.95 18.76 -7.78
CA ALA A 194 -2.38 18.47 -7.68
C ALA A 194 -3.17 19.63 -7.06
N TYR A 195 -2.64 20.21 -5.98
CA TYR A 195 -3.30 21.23 -5.16
C TYR A 195 -2.29 22.32 -4.74
N PRO A 196 -1.83 23.17 -5.68
CA PRO A 196 -0.72 24.10 -5.45
C PRO A 196 -0.98 25.10 -4.32
N LYS A 197 -2.19 25.67 -4.25
CA LYS A 197 -2.57 26.67 -3.23
C LYS A 197 -2.59 26.06 -1.83
N GLU A 198 -3.18 24.88 -1.71
CA GLU A 198 -3.28 24.12 -0.46
C GLU A 198 -1.90 23.66 0.00
N HIS A 199 -1.03 23.27 -0.93
CA HIS A 199 0.34 22.90 -0.66
C HIS A 199 1.15 24.09 -0.11
N GLU A 200 1.06 25.27 -0.73
CA GLU A 200 1.73 26.48 -0.23
C GLU A 200 1.25 26.86 1.18
N LYS A 201 -0.07 26.86 1.40
CA LYS A 201 -0.67 27.12 2.71
C LYS A 201 -0.20 26.12 3.77
N THR A 202 -0.20 24.83 3.43
CA THR A 202 0.25 23.75 4.35
C THR A 202 1.74 23.88 4.66
N ARG A 203 2.56 24.23 3.67
CA ARG A 203 4.01 24.43 3.83
C ARG A 203 4.32 25.60 4.77
N ALA A 204 3.61 26.71 4.64
CA ALA A 204 3.78 27.87 5.51
C ALA A 204 3.48 27.52 6.99
N LEU A 205 2.33 26.87 7.22
CA LEU A 205 1.92 26.43 8.57
C LEU A 205 2.89 25.40 9.17
N LEU A 206 3.40 24.46 8.36
CA LEU A 206 4.38 23.47 8.80
C LEU A 206 5.70 24.14 9.22
N LYS A 207 6.17 25.14 8.45
CA LYS A 207 7.44 25.84 8.73
C LYS A 207 7.40 26.54 10.10
N GLU A 208 6.28 27.18 10.42
CA GLU A 208 6.06 27.85 11.70
C GLU A 208 6.12 26.86 12.87
N ARG A 209 5.35 25.76 12.80
CA ARG A 209 5.29 24.75 13.88
C ARG A 209 6.53 23.87 14.00
N LYS A 210 7.24 23.61 12.91
CA LYS A 210 8.41 22.72 12.90
C LYS A 210 9.50 23.21 13.85
N ARG A 211 9.81 24.52 13.82
CA ARG A 211 10.87 25.13 14.65
C ARG A 211 10.60 24.98 16.15
N GLU A 212 9.34 25.13 16.56
CA GLU A 212 8.92 24.97 17.95
C GLU A 212 9.03 23.50 18.40
N ASN A 213 8.59 22.57 17.56
CA ASN A 213 8.54 21.15 17.89
C ASN A 213 9.92 20.48 17.87
N GLU A 214 10.87 20.93 17.04
CA GLU A 214 12.24 20.37 17.01
C GLU A 214 12.97 20.54 18.35
N SER A 215 12.92 21.73 18.96
CA SER A 215 13.56 21.95 20.27
C SER A 215 12.93 21.10 21.37
N ARG A 216 11.61 20.88 21.30
CA ARG A 216 10.90 20.01 22.26
C ARG A 216 11.32 18.55 22.08
N LEU A 217 11.42 18.10 20.83
CA LEU A 217 11.81 16.74 20.50
C LEU A 217 13.22 16.43 20.98
N GLU A 218 14.18 17.34 20.78
CA GLU A 218 15.56 17.17 21.26
C GLU A 218 15.64 17.01 22.78
N LYS A 219 14.82 17.78 23.53
CA LYS A 219 14.76 17.65 25.00
C LYS A 219 14.19 16.30 25.41
N VAL A 220 13.11 15.87 24.78
CA VAL A 220 12.48 14.57 25.06
C VAL A 220 13.41 13.42 24.70
N GLU A 221 14.11 13.50 23.58
CA GLU A 221 15.07 12.48 23.15
C GLU A 221 16.25 12.36 24.12
N LYS A 222 16.77 13.48 24.64
CA LYS A 222 17.83 13.48 25.67
C LYS A 222 17.38 12.81 26.96
N VAL A 223 16.17 13.12 27.41
CA VAL A 223 15.58 12.48 28.60
C VAL A 223 15.41 10.98 28.34
N LEU A 224 14.77 10.61 27.23
CA LEU A 224 14.56 9.21 26.86
C LEU A 224 15.86 8.40 26.85
N LYS A 225 16.92 8.94 26.25
CA LYS A 225 18.25 8.30 26.20
C LYS A 225 18.83 8.07 27.59
N ARG A 226 18.64 9.01 28.52
CA ARG A 226 19.07 8.86 29.92
C ARG A 226 18.29 7.76 30.63
N GLU A 227 16.96 7.80 30.58
CA GLU A 227 16.11 6.82 31.27
C GLU A 227 16.36 5.39 30.74
N PHE A 228 16.56 5.24 29.42
CA PHE A 228 16.93 3.96 28.83
C PHE A 228 18.31 3.48 29.28
N ALA A 229 19.29 4.38 29.41
CA ALA A 229 20.62 4.02 29.90
C ALA A 229 20.62 3.57 31.37
N GLU A 230 19.80 4.20 32.21
CA GLU A 230 19.60 3.81 33.63
C GLU A 230 18.95 2.44 33.76
N ALA A 231 18.05 2.08 32.83
CA ALA A 231 17.41 0.76 32.75
C ALA A 231 18.24 -0.28 31.96
N GLU A 232 19.52 -0.02 31.71
CA GLU A 232 20.45 -0.88 30.95
C GLU A 232 20.06 -1.15 29.49
N LEU A 233 19.08 -0.43 28.94
CA LEU A 233 18.61 -0.53 27.57
C LEU A 233 19.44 0.37 26.64
N ARG A 234 20.64 -0.08 26.26
CA ARG A 234 21.62 0.76 25.51
C ARG A 234 21.57 0.60 23.99
N ASN A 235 21.06 -0.52 23.51
CA ASN A 235 21.07 -0.85 22.08
C ASN A 235 19.77 -0.41 21.43
N PHE A 236 19.72 0.84 20.95
CA PHE A 236 18.60 1.37 20.17
C PHE A 236 19.06 2.52 19.29
N ARG A 237 18.29 2.81 18.24
CA ARG A 237 18.45 4.03 17.44
C ARG A 237 17.17 4.85 17.47
N THR A 238 17.33 6.17 17.51
CA THR A 238 16.23 7.13 17.47
C THR A 238 16.19 7.81 16.11
N GLU A 239 14.98 8.01 15.58
CA GLU A 239 14.75 8.76 14.35
C GLU A 239 13.61 9.75 14.55
N THR A 240 13.83 10.99 14.13
CA THR A 240 12.75 11.97 14.04
C THR A 240 11.94 11.71 12.79
N ARG A 241 10.66 11.36 12.97
CA ARG A 241 9.72 11.19 11.86
C ARG A 241 8.92 12.47 11.68
N VAL A 242 9.15 13.15 10.57
CA VAL A 242 8.28 14.24 10.11
C VAL A 242 7.10 13.64 9.33
N LYS A 243 5.88 14.07 9.65
CA LYS A 243 4.71 13.66 8.88
C LYS A 243 4.76 14.27 7.47
N GLY A 244 4.48 13.46 6.45
CA GLY A 244 4.41 13.93 5.06
C GLY A 244 3.46 15.13 4.89
N ILE A 245 3.81 16.04 3.99
CA ILE A 245 3.13 17.31 3.81
C ILE A 245 1.69 17.12 3.33
N TYR A 246 1.43 16.17 2.44
CA TYR A 246 0.08 15.84 2.00
C TYR A 246 -0.76 15.25 3.14
N SER A 247 -0.14 14.38 3.93
CA SER A 247 -0.73 13.79 5.13
C SER A 247 -1.10 14.83 6.20
N LEU A 248 -0.35 15.94 6.29
CA LEU A 248 -0.69 17.08 7.14
C LEU A 248 -1.88 17.86 6.55
N PHE A 249 -1.87 18.13 5.25
CA PHE A 249 -2.99 18.77 4.55
C PHE A 249 -4.32 18.04 4.81
N ARG A 250 -4.36 16.71 4.64
CA ARG A 250 -5.56 15.89 4.93
C ARG A 250 -6.00 15.89 6.39
N LYS A 251 -5.12 16.24 7.33
CA LYS A 251 -5.49 16.45 8.75
C LYS A 251 -6.02 17.86 8.98
N LEU A 252 -5.37 18.87 8.41
CA LEU A 252 -5.81 20.27 8.47
C LEU A 252 -7.22 20.41 7.90
N GLU A 253 -7.48 19.80 6.75
CA GLU A 253 -8.80 19.80 6.11
C GLU A 253 -9.90 19.25 7.04
N ARG A 254 -9.64 18.12 7.73
CA ARG A 254 -10.58 17.52 8.70
C ARG A 254 -10.71 18.29 10.02
N LYS A 255 -9.88 19.31 10.24
CA LYS A 255 -9.80 20.10 11.47
C LYS A 255 -10.00 21.60 11.19
N ASP A 256 -10.69 21.92 10.10
CA ASP A 256 -11.03 23.30 9.70
C ASP A 256 -9.80 24.22 9.59
N TRP A 257 -8.66 23.67 9.12
CA TRP A 257 -7.37 24.36 8.97
C TRP A 257 -6.75 24.88 10.27
N ASP A 258 -7.19 24.39 11.42
CA ASP A 258 -6.63 24.77 12.72
C ASP A 258 -5.44 23.87 13.08
N ILE A 259 -4.22 24.39 12.88
CA ILE A 259 -2.98 23.66 13.19
C ILE A 259 -2.78 23.45 14.70
N THR A 260 -3.42 24.23 15.57
CA THR A 260 -3.27 24.08 17.03
C THR A 260 -3.90 22.79 17.55
N LYS A 261 -4.86 22.22 16.81
CA LYS A 261 -5.51 20.94 17.10
C LYS A 261 -4.69 19.73 16.63
N ILE A 262 -3.53 19.94 15.99
CA ILE A 262 -2.67 18.88 15.46
C ILE A 262 -1.41 18.79 16.31
N TYR A 263 -1.39 17.81 17.21
CA TYR A 263 -0.26 17.57 18.13
C TYR A 263 0.82 16.67 17.53
N ASP A 264 0.48 15.86 16.52
CA ASP A 264 1.31 14.77 15.98
C ASP A 264 1.94 15.13 14.62
N ILE A 265 2.52 16.33 14.53
CA ILE A 265 3.28 16.80 13.36
C ILE A 265 4.64 16.09 13.28
N LEU A 266 5.30 15.96 14.44
CA LEU A 266 6.53 15.19 14.63
C LEU A 266 6.22 13.98 15.50
N ALA A 267 6.87 12.87 15.19
CA ALA A 267 6.87 11.68 16.03
C ALA A 267 8.31 11.24 16.28
N LEU A 268 8.57 10.71 17.47
CA LEU A 268 9.84 10.07 17.79
C LEU A 268 9.73 8.58 17.47
N ARG A 269 10.59 8.09 16.58
CA ARG A 269 10.69 6.66 16.32
C ARG A 269 11.88 6.11 17.10
N VAL A 270 11.66 5.00 17.78
CA VAL A 270 12.68 4.25 18.50
C VAL A 270 12.73 2.85 17.90
N ILE A 271 13.91 2.45 17.47
CA ILE A 271 14.13 1.18 16.78
C ILE A 271 15.07 0.34 17.63
N PHE A 272 14.61 -0.85 17.98
CA PHE A 272 15.29 -1.80 18.86
C PHE A 272 15.77 -3.03 18.09
N PRO A 273 16.77 -3.77 18.60
CA PRO A 273 17.21 -5.02 17.99
C PRO A 273 16.22 -6.16 18.22
N SER A 274 15.45 -6.14 19.32
CA SER A 274 14.54 -7.23 19.67
C SER A 274 13.11 -6.77 20.00
N LEU A 275 12.18 -7.71 19.91
CA LEU A 275 10.79 -7.51 20.31
C LEU A 275 10.66 -7.24 21.82
N SER A 276 11.44 -7.94 22.64
CA SER A 276 11.44 -7.75 24.10
C SER A 276 11.78 -6.31 24.46
N ASP A 277 12.82 -5.76 23.82
CA ASP A 277 13.26 -4.38 24.03
C ASP A 277 12.19 -3.35 23.65
N CYS A 278 11.34 -3.64 22.65
CA CYS A 278 10.24 -2.76 22.29
C CYS A 278 9.25 -2.59 23.46
N TYR A 279 8.91 -3.68 24.15
CA TYR A 279 7.99 -3.64 25.30
C TYR A 279 8.66 -3.10 26.57
N THR A 280 9.94 -3.43 26.80
CA THR A 280 10.73 -2.82 27.88
C THR A 280 10.79 -1.30 27.71
N GLY A 281 11.12 -0.83 26.50
CA GLY A 281 11.14 0.59 26.15
C GLY A 281 9.78 1.26 26.34
N LEU A 282 8.68 0.59 25.97
CA LEU A 282 7.32 1.09 26.22
C LEU A 282 7.06 1.29 27.72
N GLY A 283 7.45 0.32 28.55
CA GLY A 283 7.31 0.39 30.01
C GLY A 283 8.06 1.58 30.61
N ILE A 284 9.32 1.79 30.20
CA ILE A 284 10.15 2.92 30.66
C ILE A 284 9.54 4.27 30.22
N ILE A 285 9.05 4.35 28.98
CA ILE A 285 8.36 5.56 28.49
C ILE A 285 7.13 5.87 29.35
N HIS A 286 6.32 4.86 29.69
CA HIS A 286 5.09 5.04 30.47
C HIS A 286 5.33 5.25 31.97
N SER A 287 6.48 4.83 32.51
CA SER A 287 6.87 5.15 33.89
C SER A 287 7.30 6.61 34.02
N HIS A 288 7.94 7.17 32.97
CA HIS A 288 8.40 8.56 32.99
C HIS A 288 7.32 9.55 32.54
N TRP A 289 6.57 9.24 31.47
CA TRP A 289 5.51 10.10 30.95
C TRP A 289 4.14 9.42 30.99
N ARG A 290 3.14 10.17 31.43
CA ARG A 290 1.75 9.70 31.46
C ARG A 290 1.23 9.49 30.02
N PRO A 291 0.75 8.29 29.66
CA PRO A 291 0.16 8.06 28.35
C PRO A 291 -1.20 8.74 28.21
N VAL A 292 -1.52 9.18 26.99
CA VAL A 292 -2.83 9.73 26.64
C VAL A 292 -3.84 8.59 26.49
N PRO A 293 -4.97 8.59 27.24
CA PRO A 293 -5.97 7.53 27.15
C PRO A 293 -6.50 7.31 25.73
N GLY A 294 -6.61 6.04 25.30
CA GLY A 294 -7.08 5.67 23.96
C GLY A 294 -6.12 5.97 22.82
N LYS A 295 -4.86 6.36 23.12
CA LYS A 295 -3.81 6.64 22.13
C LYS A 295 -2.62 5.68 22.19
N ILE A 296 -2.83 4.51 22.80
CA ILE A 296 -1.88 3.40 22.77
C ILE A 296 -2.40 2.39 21.74
N LYS A 297 -1.57 1.99 20.80
CA LYS A 297 -1.91 1.01 19.77
C LYS A 297 -0.76 0.03 19.60
N ASP A 298 -1.02 -1.23 19.91
CA ASP A 298 -0.05 -2.31 19.71
C ASP A 298 -0.29 -2.95 18.34
N TYR A 299 0.39 -2.44 17.31
CA TYR A 299 0.37 -3.07 15.99
C TYR A 299 1.35 -4.23 15.87
N ILE A 300 2.10 -4.57 16.92
CA ILE A 300 2.91 -5.80 16.89
C ILE A 300 2.02 -6.99 17.18
N ALA A 301 1.22 -6.92 18.25
CA ALA A 301 0.23 -7.93 18.60
C ALA A 301 -0.93 -7.98 17.60
N PHE A 302 -1.34 -6.81 17.08
CA PHE A 302 -2.42 -6.69 16.09
C PHE A 302 -1.93 -5.93 14.84
N PRO A 303 -1.16 -6.59 13.95
CA PRO A 303 -0.65 -5.98 12.73
C PRO A 303 -1.76 -5.37 11.88
N LYS A 304 -1.43 -4.28 11.18
CA LYS A 304 -2.37 -3.73 10.19
C LYS A 304 -2.52 -4.68 9.00
N PRO A 305 -3.59 -4.54 8.20
CA PRO A 305 -3.81 -5.37 7.02
C PRO A 305 -2.67 -5.40 6.00
N ASN A 306 -1.88 -4.34 5.95
CA ASN A 306 -0.73 -4.23 5.07
C ASN A 306 0.57 -4.79 5.68
N GLY A 307 0.47 -5.55 6.78
CA GLY A 307 1.61 -6.13 7.49
C GLY A 307 2.34 -5.17 8.42
N TYR A 308 1.92 -3.90 8.52
CA TYR A 308 2.62 -2.92 9.34
C TYR A 308 2.58 -3.29 10.83
N GLN A 309 3.78 -3.33 11.43
CA GLN A 309 4.00 -3.59 12.86
C GLN A 309 4.79 -2.45 13.53
N SER A 310 4.31 -2.01 14.69
CA SER A 310 4.95 -1.05 15.60
C SER A 310 4.03 -0.79 16.80
N ILE A 311 4.58 -0.47 17.96
CA ILE A 311 3.80 0.08 19.08
C ILE A 311 3.73 1.59 18.89
N HIS A 312 2.52 2.16 18.85
CA HIS A 312 2.30 3.60 18.85
C HIS A 312 1.78 4.02 20.22
N THR A 313 2.43 5.01 20.83
CA THR A 313 1.95 5.60 22.07
C THR A 313 2.04 7.11 22.00
N THR A 314 1.01 7.80 22.45
CA THR A 314 1.07 9.25 22.67
C THR A 314 1.20 9.52 24.16
N VAL A 315 2.17 10.35 24.57
CA VAL A 315 2.43 10.68 25.98
C VAL A 315 2.45 12.19 26.21
N TYR A 316 2.10 12.61 27.43
CA TYR A 316 2.21 14.02 27.84
C TYR A 316 3.63 14.34 28.29
N THR A 317 4.28 15.31 27.65
CA THR A 317 5.72 15.63 27.86
C THR A 317 5.97 16.63 29.00
N GLY A 318 4.93 17.00 29.77
CA GLY A 318 5.03 17.90 30.93
C GLY A 318 5.11 19.40 30.59
N ASP A 319 5.49 19.76 29.37
CA ASP A 319 5.55 21.13 28.83
C ASP A 319 4.22 21.60 28.20
N GLY A 320 3.11 20.96 28.55
CA GLY A 320 1.78 21.29 28.03
C GLY A 320 1.45 20.74 26.65
N GLY A 321 2.32 19.91 26.04
CA GLY A 321 1.98 19.17 24.82
C GLY A 321 2.04 17.65 24.95
N ALA A 322 1.79 17.01 23.82
CA ALA A 322 1.77 15.57 23.67
C ALA A 322 2.68 15.16 22.51
N LEU A 323 3.40 14.06 22.68
CA LEU A 323 4.30 13.52 21.66
C LEU A 323 3.90 12.10 21.29
N GLU A 324 3.80 11.82 19.99
CA GLU A 324 3.66 10.47 19.48
C GLU A 324 5.03 9.80 19.41
N MET A 325 5.15 8.62 20.02
CA MET A 325 6.32 7.75 19.95
C MET A 325 5.97 6.44 19.26
N GLN A 326 6.88 5.94 18.43
CA GLN A 326 6.72 4.70 17.68
C GLN A 326 7.87 3.75 18.02
N LEU A 327 7.58 2.57 18.55
CA LEU A 327 8.57 1.55 18.91
C LEU A 327 8.44 0.37 17.95
N ARG A 328 9.56 -0.16 17.45
CA ARG A 328 9.58 -1.31 16.52
C ARG A 328 10.98 -1.93 16.47
N THR A 329 11.10 -3.12 15.87
CA THR A 329 12.40 -3.72 15.57
C THR A 329 12.99 -3.22 14.25
N GLU A 330 14.24 -3.56 13.97
CA GLU A 330 14.89 -3.28 12.68
C GLU A 330 14.17 -3.97 11.50
N ASP A 331 13.75 -5.22 11.68
CA ASP A 331 12.96 -5.94 10.67
C ASP A 331 11.60 -5.29 10.45
N MET A 332 10.86 -4.98 11.53
CA MET A 332 9.58 -4.26 11.45
C MET A 332 9.75 -2.87 10.82
N HIS A 333 10.91 -2.24 11.02
CA HIS A 333 11.24 -0.98 10.39
C HIS A 333 11.38 -1.17 8.88
N ARG A 334 12.21 -2.11 8.43
CA ARG A 334 12.39 -2.45 7.01
C ARG A 334 11.06 -2.83 6.34
N ASP A 335 10.27 -3.68 6.97
CA ASP A 335 8.96 -4.12 6.46
C ASP A 335 7.97 -2.95 6.40
N ALA A 336 8.02 -2.01 7.35
CA ALA A 336 7.21 -0.81 7.28
C ALA A 336 7.63 0.16 6.17
N LEU A 337 8.92 0.16 5.79
CA LEU A 337 9.41 0.99 4.69
C LEU A 337 8.96 0.42 3.34
N TYR A 338 9.17 -0.88 3.15
CA TYR A 338 9.11 -1.52 1.83
C TYR A 338 7.96 -2.51 1.63
N GLY A 339 7.20 -2.83 2.69
CA GLY A 339 6.01 -3.67 2.62
C GLY A 339 6.30 -5.03 2.01
N ILE A 340 5.43 -5.47 1.10
CA ILE A 340 5.58 -6.77 0.40
C ILE A 340 6.92 -6.95 -0.31
N ALA A 341 7.62 -5.87 -0.69
CA ALA A 341 8.93 -5.95 -1.34
C ALA A 341 9.97 -6.62 -0.42
N SER A 342 9.94 -6.31 0.88
CA SER A 342 10.86 -6.88 1.88
C SER A 342 10.70 -8.40 2.06
N HIS A 343 9.50 -8.93 1.83
CA HIS A 343 9.21 -10.37 1.97
C HIS A 343 9.58 -11.20 0.73
N LEU A 344 9.68 -10.57 -0.45
CA LEU A 344 10.03 -11.28 -1.69
C LEU A 344 11.50 -11.73 -1.67
N THR A 345 12.39 -10.89 -1.14
CA THR A 345 13.82 -11.18 -0.95
C THR A 345 14.05 -12.38 -0.04
N TYR A 346 13.25 -12.52 1.04
CA TYR A 346 13.43 -13.56 2.05
C TYR A 346 13.09 -14.98 1.56
N LYS A 347 12.16 -15.10 0.59
CA LYS A 347 11.78 -16.41 0.03
C LYS A 347 12.88 -17.01 -0.87
N GLU A 348 13.69 -16.19 -1.52
CA GLU A 348 14.81 -16.67 -2.36
C GLU A 348 15.99 -17.18 -1.50
N GLU A 349 16.29 -16.55 -0.36
CA GLU A 349 17.37 -16.97 0.55
C GLU A 349 17.05 -18.29 1.29
N THR A 350 15.79 -18.46 1.70
CA THR A 350 15.35 -19.68 2.40
C THR A 350 15.37 -20.91 1.47
N GLN A 351 15.25 -20.73 0.15
CA GLN A 351 15.40 -21.84 -0.80
C GLN A 351 16.85 -22.29 -1.00
N ARG A 352 17.84 -21.44 -0.71
CA ARG A 352 19.27 -21.79 -0.80
C ARG A 352 19.80 -22.49 0.45
N SER A 353 19.09 -22.41 1.58
CA SER A 353 19.48 -23.04 2.84
C SER A 353 18.32 -23.85 3.41
N THR A 354 18.48 -25.19 3.42
CA THR A 354 17.61 -26.23 4.01
C THR A 354 16.44 -26.82 3.19
N LYS A 355 16.60 -28.10 2.83
CA LYS A 355 15.51 -29.08 2.69
C LYS A 355 15.01 -29.45 4.10
N GLU A 356 14.29 -28.57 4.78
CA GLU A 356 13.47 -28.97 5.93
C GLU A 356 12.37 -27.94 6.16
N GLY A 357 11.13 -28.43 6.15
CA GLY A 357 9.94 -27.60 6.11
C GLY A 357 9.73 -26.76 7.37
N LYS A 358 9.74 -25.44 7.21
CA LYS A 358 8.91 -24.54 8.01
C LYS A 358 8.05 -23.70 7.08
N ARG A 359 6.80 -24.15 6.90
CA ARG A 359 5.71 -23.38 6.28
C ARG A 359 5.30 -22.25 7.23
N GLY A 360 6.11 -21.19 7.30
CA GLY A 360 5.85 -20.01 8.13
C GLY A 360 6.12 -18.75 7.32
N GLY A 361 5.16 -18.35 6.49
CA GLY A 361 5.28 -17.12 5.70
C GLY A 361 4.00 -16.68 4.99
N LEU A 362 2.90 -17.40 5.20
CA LEU A 362 1.59 -17.21 4.55
C LEU A 362 0.43 -17.30 5.55
N GLU A 363 0.71 -17.37 6.85
CA GLU A 363 -0.34 -17.47 7.88
C GLU A 363 -1.23 -16.23 7.93
N TRP A 364 -0.67 -15.04 7.70
CA TRP A 364 -1.47 -13.81 7.68
C TRP A 364 -2.52 -13.88 6.54
N VAL A 365 -2.16 -14.33 5.34
CA VAL A 365 -3.09 -14.47 4.20
C VAL A 365 -4.27 -15.41 4.51
N ARG A 366 -4.05 -16.46 5.33
CA ARG A 366 -5.13 -17.35 5.80
C ARG A 366 -6.00 -16.71 6.88
N GLN A 367 -5.45 -15.86 7.73
CA GLN A 367 -6.23 -15.06 8.69
C GLN A 367 -7.08 -13.98 8.01
N PHE A 368 -6.70 -13.51 6.82
CA PHE A 368 -7.45 -12.48 6.07
C PHE A 368 -8.73 -12.99 5.38
N PHE A 369 -8.89 -14.29 5.14
CA PHE A 369 -10.04 -14.82 4.39
C PHE A 369 -10.52 -16.18 4.94
N PRO A 370 -11.50 -16.21 5.86
CA PRO A 370 -12.07 -17.47 6.38
C PRO A 370 -12.84 -18.29 5.34
N LEU A 371 -13.11 -17.72 4.15
CA LEU A 371 -13.92 -18.34 3.09
C LEU A 371 -13.18 -19.39 2.26
N LEU A 372 -11.85 -19.51 2.37
CA LEU A 372 -11.07 -20.56 1.69
C LEU A 372 -11.05 -21.90 2.45
N GLY A 373 -11.96 -22.09 3.41
CA GLY A 373 -12.04 -23.27 4.27
C GLY A 373 -13.11 -24.31 3.94
N ARG A 374 -13.99 -24.10 2.95
CA ARG A 374 -15.00 -25.11 2.59
C ARG A 374 -15.22 -25.23 1.09
N GLY A 375 -14.59 -26.27 0.54
CA GLY A 375 -15.18 -27.10 -0.51
C GLY A 375 -15.26 -26.49 -1.91
N ALA A 376 -14.14 -26.52 -2.64
CA ALA A 376 -14.14 -26.78 -4.07
C ALA A 376 -12.79 -27.43 -4.41
N THR A 377 -12.81 -28.74 -4.64
CA THR A 377 -11.63 -29.49 -5.09
C THR A 377 -11.19 -28.96 -6.44
N ALA A 378 -9.87 -28.78 -6.61
CA ALA A 378 -9.17 -28.22 -7.76
C ALA A 378 -9.26 -29.06 -9.06
N LYS A 379 -10.42 -29.67 -9.34
CA LYS A 379 -10.63 -30.62 -10.44
C LYS A 379 -11.72 -30.20 -11.43
N GLU A 380 -12.48 -29.14 -11.15
CA GLU A 380 -13.62 -28.72 -11.98
C GLU A 380 -13.34 -27.52 -12.92
N LEU A 381 -12.14 -26.94 -12.91
CA LEU A 381 -11.77 -25.84 -13.81
C LEU A 381 -10.98 -26.27 -15.07
N ALA A 382 -10.88 -27.57 -15.32
CA ALA A 382 -10.14 -28.11 -16.45
C ALA A 382 -10.98 -29.11 -17.26
N SER A 383 -11.81 -28.61 -18.18
CA SER A 383 -12.24 -29.37 -19.35
C SER A 383 -12.78 -28.48 -20.49
N THR A 384 -12.16 -28.63 -21.66
CA THR A 384 -12.63 -28.43 -23.05
C THR A 384 -12.91 -26.98 -23.52
N ASP A 385 -12.03 -26.32 -24.29
CA ASP A 385 -11.59 -26.47 -25.71
C ASP A 385 -12.35 -25.48 -26.64
N ALA A 386 -11.81 -24.83 -27.67
CA ALA A 386 -10.78 -25.24 -28.63
C ALA A 386 -10.09 -24.03 -29.30
N LYS A 387 -8.75 -24.04 -29.32
CA LYS A 387 -7.85 -23.69 -30.45
C LYS A 387 -6.42 -23.77 -29.93
N GLY A 388 -5.81 -24.91 -30.19
CA GLY A 388 -4.50 -25.30 -29.66
C GLY A 388 -3.38 -24.32 -30.00
N VAL A 389 -2.69 -23.89 -28.95
CA VAL A 389 -1.24 -23.74 -28.93
C VAL A 389 -0.79 -24.38 -27.62
N ILE A 390 -0.02 -25.47 -27.74
CA ILE A 390 0.62 -26.14 -26.61
C ILE A 390 1.84 -25.27 -26.25
N CYS A 391 1.80 -24.59 -25.11
CA CYS A 391 3.01 -24.10 -24.44
C CYS A 391 3.16 -24.91 -23.15
N SER A 392 4.27 -25.63 -23.05
CA SER A 392 4.62 -26.55 -21.98
C SER A 392 4.57 -25.91 -20.60
N ASP A 393 3.81 -26.53 -19.71
CA ASP A 393 3.63 -26.19 -18.32
C ASP A 393 4.86 -26.53 -17.46
N THR A 394 5.43 -25.52 -16.82
CA THR A 394 5.72 -25.57 -15.38
C THR A 394 5.52 -24.16 -14.82
N PRO A 395 4.59 -23.94 -13.86
CA PRO A 395 4.53 -22.67 -13.17
C PRO A 395 5.74 -22.60 -12.24
N THR A 396 6.74 -21.82 -12.63
CA THR A 396 7.80 -21.39 -11.71
C THR A 396 7.13 -20.66 -10.54
N GLU A 397 7.42 -21.12 -9.33
CA GLU A 397 6.86 -20.65 -8.07
C GLU A 397 7.23 -19.17 -7.80
N ALA A 398 6.52 -18.25 -8.45
CA ALA A 398 6.60 -16.82 -8.19
C ALA A 398 5.86 -16.47 -6.89
N GLY A 399 6.45 -15.60 -6.08
CA GLY A 399 5.98 -15.21 -4.75
C GLY A 399 4.47 -14.98 -4.69
N ASP A 400 3.82 -15.65 -3.73
CA ASP A 400 2.37 -15.75 -3.59
C ASP A 400 1.66 -14.38 -3.69
N VAL A 401 1.09 -14.10 -4.86
CA VAL A 401 0.35 -12.86 -5.13
C VAL A 401 -0.87 -12.79 -4.19
N PRO A 402 -1.09 -11.66 -3.49
CA PRO A 402 -2.24 -11.50 -2.59
C PRO A 402 -3.58 -11.86 -3.25
N GLY A 403 -4.44 -12.59 -2.52
CA GLY A 403 -5.73 -13.08 -3.04
C GLY A 403 -6.63 -11.99 -3.62
N TRP A 404 -6.64 -10.81 -3.01
CA TRP A 404 -7.40 -9.66 -3.51
C TRP A 404 -6.91 -9.16 -4.89
N ILE A 405 -5.62 -9.30 -5.22
CA ILE A 405 -5.09 -8.95 -6.55
C ILE A 405 -5.55 -9.97 -7.58
N LYS A 406 -5.54 -11.26 -7.22
CA LYS A 406 -6.06 -12.34 -8.08
C LYS A 406 -7.56 -12.15 -8.34
N GLU A 407 -8.34 -11.82 -7.32
CA GLU A 407 -9.77 -11.52 -7.44
C GLU A 407 -10.04 -10.31 -8.33
N LEU A 408 -9.28 -9.23 -8.17
CA LEU A 408 -9.39 -8.06 -9.04
C LEU A 408 -9.06 -8.42 -10.49
N ALA A 409 -7.97 -9.14 -10.74
CA ALA A 409 -7.60 -9.56 -12.09
C ALA A 409 -8.69 -10.44 -12.73
N LEU A 410 -9.22 -11.43 -12.00
CA LEU A 410 -10.31 -12.29 -12.47
C LEU A 410 -11.58 -11.49 -12.79
N ALA A 411 -11.91 -10.53 -11.93
CA ALA A 411 -13.08 -9.70 -12.12
C ALA A 411 -12.95 -8.74 -13.31
N THR A 412 -11.71 -8.42 -13.72
CA THR A 412 -11.43 -7.57 -14.90
C THR A 412 -11.55 -8.29 -16.24
N THR A 413 -11.64 -9.63 -16.25
CA THR A 413 -11.79 -10.46 -17.47
C THR A 413 -13.22 -10.52 -18.02
N SER A 414 -14.23 -10.08 -17.26
CA SER A 414 -15.64 -10.13 -17.70
C SER A 414 -16.01 -8.89 -18.54
N LYS A 415 -16.85 -9.03 -19.58
CA LYS A 415 -17.18 -7.93 -20.52
C LYS A 415 -18.13 -6.85 -19.93
N GLU A 416 -18.70 -7.03 -18.75
CA GLU A 416 -19.67 -6.12 -18.10
C GLU A 416 -19.03 -5.15 -17.08
N SER A 417 -17.85 -4.63 -17.41
CA SER A 417 -16.91 -4.18 -16.38
C SER A 417 -16.83 -2.67 -16.10
N LYS A 418 -17.66 -1.80 -16.71
CA LYS A 418 -17.57 -0.34 -16.44
C LYS A 418 -18.20 0.04 -15.10
N GLU A 419 -19.42 -0.42 -14.85
CA GLU A 419 -20.15 -0.14 -13.62
C GLU A 419 -19.52 -0.89 -12.43
N TYR A 420 -19.06 -2.12 -12.66
CA TYR A 420 -18.34 -2.94 -11.68
C TYR A 420 -16.97 -2.35 -11.28
N ILE A 421 -16.20 -1.76 -12.21
CA ILE A 421 -14.94 -1.11 -11.85
C ILE A 421 -15.15 0.26 -11.21
N ASN A 422 -16.17 1.02 -11.61
CA ASN A 422 -16.50 2.24 -10.89
C ASN A 422 -16.93 1.93 -9.45
N THR A 423 -17.69 0.84 -9.30
CA THR A 423 -18.07 0.25 -8.02
C THR A 423 -16.88 -0.18 -7.18
N LEU A 424 -15.93 -0.93 -7.76
CA LEU A 424 -14.69 -1.31 -7.10
C LEU A 424 -13.85 -0.09 -6.78
N LYS A 425 -13.76 0.92 -7.65
CA LYS A 425 -13.03 2.14 -7.38
C LYS A 425 -13.54 2.85 -6.13
N THR A 426 -14.85 2.97 -5.97
CA THR A 426 -15.45 3.63 -4.79
C THR A 426 -15.19 2.82 -3.52
N ASP A 427 -15.30 1.49 -3.56
CA ASP A 427 -15.00 0.60 -2.41
C ASP A 427 -13.48 0.49 -2.12
N PHE A 428 -12.64 0.62 -3.14
CA PHE A 428 -11.20 0.35 -3.09
C PHE A 428 -10.37 1.62 -2.83
N PHE A 429 -10.74 2.77 -3.37
CA PHE A 429 -10.00 4.03 -3.20
C PHE A 429 -10.57 4.93 -2.09
N SER A 430 -11.69 4.55 -1.47
CA SER A 430 -12.14 5.20 -0.25
C SER A 430 -11.22 4.83 0.92
N HIS A 431 -11.02 5.79 1.84
CA HIS A 431 -10.30 5.53 3.09
C HIS A 431 -11.04 4.40 3.83
N ARG A 432 -10.37 3.45 4.48
CA ARG A 432 -11.05 2.34 5.17
C ARG A 432 -11.22 2.58 6.66
N VAL A 433 -12.32 2.08 7.21
CA VAL A 433 -12.57 1.94 8.65
C VAL A 433 -12.55 0.46 9.03
N PHE A 434 -11.94 0.16 10.17
CA PHE A 434 -11.79 -1.16 10.76
C PHE A 434 -12.70 -1.27 11.96
N VAL A 435 -13.63 -2.21 11.88
CA VAL A 435 -14.66 -2.43 12.89
C VAL A 435 -14.60 -3.87 13.36
N PHE A 436 -14.89 -4.08 14.63
CA PHE A 436 -14.70 -5.36 15.31
C PHE A 436 -16.04 -6.09 15.47
N THR A 437 -16.04 -7.40 15.26
CA THR A 437 -17.14 -8.25 15.73
C THR A 437 -17.04 -8.40 17.26
N PRO A 438 -18.12 -8.78 17.96
CA PRO A 438 -18.06 -9.06 19.40
C PRO A 438 -17.12 -10.23 19.75
N LYS A 439 -16.76 -11.05 18.75
CA LYS A 439 -15.80 -12.16 18.88
C LYS A 439 -14.35 -11.73 18.67
N GLY A 440 -14.12 -10.47 18.29
CA GLY A 440 -12.78 -9.92 18.04
C GLY A 440 -12.31 -9.99 16.58
N ASP A 441 -13.14 -10.45 15.64
CA ASP A 441 -12.78 -10.45 14.22
C ASP A 441 -12.79 -9.01 13.69
N VAL A 442 -11.82 -8.67 12.85
CA VAL A 442 -11.73 -7.34 12.22
C VAL A 442 -12.38 -7.40 10.84
N ILE A 443 -13.35 -6.52 10.61
CA ILE A 443 -14.02 -6.33 9.32
C ILE A 443 -13.58 -5.00 8.74
N ASP A 444 -13.14 -5.01 7.48
CA ASP A 444 -12.68 -3.84 6.76
C ASP A 444 -13.79 -3.25 5.90
N LEU A 445 -14.14 -1.99 6.14
CA LEU A 445 -15.22 -1.30 5.41
C LEU A 445 -14.72 0.02 4.83
N PRO A 446 -15.35 0.58 3.79
CA PRO A 446 -15.06 1.94 3.34
C PRO A 446 -15.48 2.97 4.40
N THR A 447 -14.87 4.15 4.39
CA THR A 447 -15.28 5.27 5.25
C THR A 447 -16.74 5.61 4.98
N ASP A 448 -17.45 6.03 6.01
CA ASP A 448 -18.89 6.26 6.03
C ASP A 448 -19.76 5.01 5.94
N ALA A 449 -19.17 3.80 5.91
CA ALA A 449 -19.93 2.55 6.00
C ALA A 449 -20.80 2.52 7.26
N ILE A 450 -21.97 1.91 7.12
CA ILE A 450 -22.99 1.85 8.17
C ILE A 450 -23.19 0.40 8.66
N PRO A 451 -23.90 0.15 9.77
CA PRO A 451 -24.17 -1.20 10.26
C PRO A 451 -24.75 -2.18 9.22
N ILE A 452 -25.51 -1.69 8.24
CA ILE A 452 -26.00 -2.52 7.12
C ILE A 452 -24.84 -3.08 6.30
N ASP A 453 -23.85 -2.25 5.98
CA ASP A 453 -22.67 -2.65 5.22
C ASP A 453 -21.85 -3.68 6.00
N PHE A 454 -21.68 -3.46 7.32
CA PHE A 454 -21.03 -4.42 8.21
C PHE A 454 -21.74 -5.78 8.23
N ALA A 455 -23.07 -5.79 8.38
CA ALA A 455 -23.83 -7.03 8.44
C ALA A 455 -23.67 -7.88 7.17
N TYR A 456 -23.71 -7.25 5.99
CA TYR A 456 -23.50 -7.92 4.71
C TYR A 456 -22.04 -8.28 4.43
N ALA A 457 -21.08 -7.56 4.99
CA ALA A 457 -19.66 -7.91 4.93
C ALA A 457 -19.32 -9.14 5.79
N VAL A 458 -19.99 -9.31 6.93
CA VAL A 458 -19.83 -10.51 7.77
C VAL A 458 -20.49 -11.73 7.13
N HIS A 459 -21.79 -11.64 6.77
CA HIS A 459 -22.48 -12.73 6.08
C HIS A 459 -23.80 -12.25 5.44
N SER A 460 -24.12 -12.74 4.25
CA SER A 460 -25.36 -12.37 3.54
C SER A 460 -26.64 -12.70 4.34
N ASP A 461 -26.69 -13.87 5.01
CA ASP A 461 -27.82 -14.22 5.89
C ASP A 461 -27.92 -13.35 7.14
N LEU A 462 -26.80 -12.88 7.68
CA LEU A 462 -26.78 -11.97 8.82
C LEU A 462 -27.37 -10.62 8.40
N GLY A 463 -26.94 -10.10 7.26
CA GLY A 463 -27.51 -8.91 6.63
C GLY A 463 -29.01 -9.07 6.35
N ASN A 464 -29.43 -10.20 5.78
CA ASN A 464 -30.83 -10.44 5.46
C ASN A 464 -31.75 -10.49 6.69
N LYS A 465 -31.26 -11.04 7.81
CA LYS A 465 -32.02 -11.20 9.05
C LYS A 465 -31.83 -10.04 10.03
N MET A 466 -31.03 -9.03 9.69
CA MET A 466 -30.78 -7.87 10.55
C MET A 466 -32.09 -7.16 10.91
N SER A 467 -32.12 -6.59 12.11
CA SER A 467 -33.24 -5.77 12.62
C SER A 467 -32.77 -4.51 13.34
N GLY A 468 -31.50 -4.47 13.76
CA GLY A 468 -30.86 -3.34 14.40
C GLY A 468 -29.37 -3.63 14.62
N ALA A 469 -28.66 -2.68 15.23
CA ALA A 469 -27.25 -2.83 15.56
C ALA A 469 -26.91 -2.15 16.90
N ARG A 470 -25.91 -2.69 17.60
CA ARG A 470 -25.21 -1.98 18.67
C ARG A 470 -23.79 -1.67 18.24
N VAL A 471 -23.31 -0.50 18.63
CA VAL A 471 -21.92 -0.09 18.44
C VAL A 471 -21.35 0.26 19.81
N ASN A 472 -20.23 -0.37 20.18
CA ASN A 472 -19.59 -0.24 21.50
C ASN A 472 -20.57 -0.45 22.67
N GLY A 473 -21.45 -1.46 22.54
CA GLY A 473 -22.46 -1.81 23.55
C GLY A 473 -23.71 -0.93 23.57
N LYS A 474 -23.79 0.13 22.76
CA LYS A 474 -24.96 1.04 22.69
C LYS A 474 -25.81 0.78 21.45
N LEU A 475 -27.13 0.78 21.59
CA LEU A 475 -28.05 0.72 20.44
C LEU A 475 -27.90 1.98 19.58
N VAL A 476 -27.72 1.80 18.28
CA VAL A 476 -27.56 2.89 17.32
C VAL A 476 -28.54 2.75 16.16
N ALA A 477 -28.78 3.86 15.45
CA ALA A 477 -29.52 3.83 14.19
C ALA A 477 -28.71 3.09 13.11
N ILE A 478 -29.42 2.40 12.20
CA ILE A 478 -28.79 1.53 11.20
C ILE A 478 -28.03 2.28 10.08
N ASP A 479 -28.20 3.60 9.99
CA ASP A 479 -27.45 4.54 9.14
C ASP A 479 -26.30 5.26 9.85
N THR A 480 -26.03 4.94 11.12
CA THR A 480 -24.93 5.56 11.85
C THR A 480 -23.61 5.22 11.18
N PRO A 481 -22.78 6.20 10.77
CA PRO A 481 -21.45 5.93 10.22
C PRO A 481 -20.54 5.24 11.24
N LEU A 482 -19.82 4.22 10.79
CA LEU A 482 -18.89 3.45 11.60
C LEU A 482 -17.49 4.06 11.55
N HIS A 483 -16.77 3.95 12.67
CA HIS A 483 -15.42 4.49 12.84
C HIS A 483 -14.42 3.39 13.19
N ASN A 484 -13.13 3.69 12.96
CA ASN A 484 -12.04 2.80 13.36
C ASN A 484 -12.09 2.48 14.87
N GLY A 485 -12.10 1.19 15.21
CA GLY A 485 -12.15 0.75 16.60
C GLY A 485 -13.54 0.36 17.09
N ASP A 486 -14.60 0.65 16.32
CA ASP A 486 -15.97 0.36 16.75
C ASP A 486 -16.24 -1.14 16.80
N MET A 487 -16.74 -1.62 17.93
CA MET A 487 -17.25 -2.98 18.08
C MET A 487 -18.73 -3.02 17.70
N VAL A 488 -19.06 -3.73 16.63
CA VAL A 488 -20.40 -3.74 16.03
C VAL A 488 -21.07 -5.10 16.27
N GLU A 489 -22.22 -5.08 16.94
CA GLU A 489 -23.08 -6.24 17.17
C GLU A 489 -24.35 -6.09 16.34
N ILE A 490 -24.63 -7.05 15.46
CA ILE A 490 -25.86 -7.05 14.64
C ILE A 490 -26.96 -7.82 15.35
N ILE A 491 -28.11 -7.17 15.55
CA ILE A 491 -29.29 -7.78 16.15
C ILE A 491 -30.15 -8.37 15.04
N THR A 492 -30.30 -9.69 15.01
CA THR A 492 -31.12 -10.39 14.01
C THR A 492 -32.49 -10.78 14.52
N LYS A 493 -33.47 -10.89 13.62
CA LYS A 493 -34.79 -11.50 13.86
C LYS A 493 -35.07 -12.60 12.83
N PRO A 494 -35.75 -13.70 13.20
CA PRO A 494 -36.10 -14.77 12.25
C PRO A 494 -36.95 -14.29 11.06
N ALA A 495 -37.82 -13.31 11.28
CA ALA A 495 -38.63 -12.65 10.25
C ALA A 495 -37.96 -11.41 9.63
N GLY A 496 -36.68 -11.15 9.94
CA GLY A 496 -35.91 -10.04 9.37
C GLY A 496 -35.82 -10.17 7.86
N ARG A 497 -36.06 -9.06 7.16
CA ARG A 497 -35.97 -8.97 5.71
C ARG A 497 -35.42 -7.60 5.32
N PRO A 498 -34.54 -7.54 4.30
CA PRO A 498 -34.05 -6.26 3.81
C PRO A 498 -35.16 -5.48 3.12
N SER A 499 -35.07 -4.16 3.20
CA SER A 499 -36.04 -3.22 2.62
C SER A 499 -35.43 -2.40 1.49
N ARG A 500 -36.26 -1.77 0.65
CA ARG A 500 -35.78 -0.87 -0.40
C ARG A 500 -34.99 0.32 0.16
N LYS A 501 -35.40 0.84 1.34
CA LYS A 501 -34.66 1.89 2.04
C LYS A 501 -33.22 1.48 2.38
N TRP A 502 -32.99 0.20 2.70
CA TRP A 502 -31.64 -0.29 3.00
C TRP A 502 -30.73 -0.28 1.77
N HIS A 503 -31.27 -0.54 0.59
CA HIS A 503 -30.52 -0.42 -0.67
C HIS A 503 -30.05 1.03 -0.89
N ASP A 504 -30.89 2.01 -0.55
CA ASP A 504 -30.59 3.42 -0.73
C ASP A 504 -29.60 3.93 0.34
N MET A 505 -29.64 3.38 1.55
CA MET A 505 -28.78 3.76 2.68
C MET A 505 -27.39 3.13 2.63
N ALA A 506 -27.28 1.86 2.20
CA ALA A 506 -26.03 1.11 2.15
C ALA A 506 -24.96 1.88 1.35
N LYS A 507 -23.73 1.90 1.86
CA LYS A 507 -22.61 2.56 1.18
C LYS A 507 -21.85 1.60 0.27
N THR A 508 -21.71 0.34 0.69
CA THR A 508 -21.00 -0.69 -0.06
C THR A 508 -21.87 -1.26 -1.17
N ASN A 509 -21.25 -1.53 -2.32
CA ASN A 509 -21.96 -2.11 -3.44
C ASN A 509 -22.25 -3.60 -3.23
N MET A 510 -21.43 -4.28 -2.43
CA MET A 510 -21.68 -5.65 -1.97
C MET A 510 -23.02 -5.74 -1.23
N ALA A 511 -23.25 -4.87 -0.24
CA ALA A 511 -24.53 -4.83 0.48
C ALA A 511 -25.69 -4.52 -0.48
N LYS A 512 -25.56 -3.51 -1.35
CA LYS A 512 -26.58 -3.18 -2.36
C LYS A 512 -26.93 -4.36 -3.27
N LYS A 513 -25.92 -5.10 -3.74
CA LYS A 513 -26.10 -6.29 -4.58
C LYS A 513 -26.89 -7.38 -3.84
N HIS A 514 -26.47 -7.73 -2.62
CA HIS A 514 -27.17 -8.74 -1.82
C HIS A 514 -28.60 -8.33 -1.47
N ILE A 515 -28.83 -7.05 -1.12
CA ILE A 515 -30.16 -6.51 -0.87
C ILE A 515 -31.03 -6.62 -2.13
N ARG A 516 -30.50 -6.25 -3.32
CA ARG A 516 -31.25 -6.34 -4.59
C ARG A 516 -31.65 -7.78 -4.91
N VAL A 517 -30.75 -8.74 -4.72
CA VAL A 517 -31.04 -10.18 -4.91
C VAL A 517 -32.11 -10.64 -3.92
N ALA A 518 -32.03 -10.21 -2.66
CA ALA A 518 -33.01 -10.57 -1.64
C ALA A 518 -34.39 -9.95 -1.92
N LEU A 519 -34.45 -8.71 -2.43
CA LEU A 519 -35.71 -8.03 -2.79
C LEU A 519 -36.37 -8.70 -4.00
N SER A 520 -35.61 -9.01 -5.06
CA SER A 520 -36.18 -9.69 -6.24
C SER A 520 -36.68 -11.11 -5.91
N ALA A 521 -36.00 -11.82 -5.01
CA ALA A 521 -36.48 -13.11 -4.50
C ALA A 521 -37.78 -12.98 -3.67
N GLN A 522 -38.01 -11.85 -2.99
CA GLN A 522 -39.26 -11.59 -2.27
C GLN A 522 -40.41 -11.25 -3.23
N GLU A 523 -40.14 -10.48 -4.28
CA GLU A 523 -41.12 -10.14 -5.32
C GLU A 523 -41.58 -11.41 -6.06
N ARG A 524 -40.64 -12.29 -6.42
CA ARG A 524 -40.94 -13.60 -7.05
C ARG A 524 -41.71 -14.58 -6.17
N LYS A 525 -41.73 -14.39 -4.85
CA LYS A 525 -42.53 -15.20 -3.91
C LYS A 525 -43.91 -14.59 -3.64
N LYS A 526 -44.15 -13.36 -4.11
CA LYS A 526 -45.43 -12.64 -3.97
C LYS A 526 -46.25 -12.68 -5.27
N SER A 527 -45.60 -12.74 -6.43
CA SER A 527 -46.17 -13.27 -7.68
C SER A 527 -46.30 -14.77 -7.60
#